data_AF-A0A6N3H2B0-F1
#
_entry.id   AF-A0A6N3H2B0-F1
#
_cell.length_a   1.000
_cell.length_b   1.000
_cell.length_c   1.000
_cell.angle_alpha   90.00
_cell.angle_beta   90.00
_cell.angle_gamma   90.00
#
_symmetry.space_group_name_H-M   'P 1'
#
loop_
_entity.id
_entity.type
_entity.pdbx_description
1 polymer ?
#
loop_
_entity_poly.entity_id
_entity_poly.type
_entity_poly.pdbx_seq_one_letter_code
_entity_poly.pdbx_strand_id
1 'polypeptide(L)'
;MRQLSEWKGVKIVEAEVCPDHIHMLVEIPPKMSVAGYIGFLKGKSSLMIFQRHGNLKYKYGNRSFWCRGYYVDTAGKNTKKIAEYIQNQLKEDQLTDQMTLKEYMDPLAGNK
;
A
#
# COMPACT_ATOMS: atom_id res chain seq x y z
N MET A 1 0.76 5.36 -9.54
CA MET A 1 0.48 3.91 -9.73
C MET A 1 -0.35 3.60 -10.97
N ARG A 2 -1.41 4.37 -11.28
CA ARG A 2 -2.25 4.17 -12.48
C ARG A 2 -1.45 4.09 -13.78
N GLN A 3 -0.66 5.11 -14.10
CA GLN A 3 0.21 5.15 -15.27
C GLN A 3 1.16 3.94 -15.39
N LEU A 4 1.79 3.51 -14.29
CA LEU A 4 2.69 2.34 -14.29
C LEU A 4 1.93 1.05 -14.62
N SER A 5 0.69 0.93 -14.17
CA SER A 5 -0.15 -0.25 -14.42
C SER A 5 -0.63 -0.30 -15.86
N GLU A 6 -0.98 0.86 -16.43
CA GLU A 6 -1.31 1.00 -17.86
C GLU A 6 -0.13 0.57 -18.74
N TRP A 7 1.11 0.96 -18.41
CA TRP A 7 2.30 0.51 -19.15
C TRP A 7 2.50 -1.01 -19.14
N LYS A 8 1.96 -1.69 -18.13
CA LYS A 8 2.00 -3.15 -18.01
C LYS A 8 0.74 -3.83 -18.51
N GLY A 9 -0.27 -3.08 -18.97
CA GLY A 9 -1.56 -3.62 -19.37
C GLY A 9 -2.32 -4.25 -18.20
N VAL A 10 -2.10 -3.76 -16.97
CA VAL A 10 -2.80 -4.20 -15.77
C VAL A 10 -3.88 -3.17 -15.45
N LYS A 11 -5.13 -3.64 -15.31
CA LYS A 11 -6.26 -2.77 -14.98
C LYS A 11 -6.41 -2.68 -13.47
N ILE A 12 -6.44 -1.46 -12.95
CA ILE A 12 -6.76 -1.19 -11.54
C ILE A 12 -8.28 -1.05 -11.43
N VAL A 13 -8.90 -1.92 -10.64
CA VAL A 13 -10.34 -1.85 -10.34
C VAL A 13 -10.57 -0.81 -9.26
N GLU A 14 -9.87 -0.96 -8.13
CA GLU A 14 -9.90 -0.05 -7.00
C GLU A 14 -8.49 0.10 -6.41
N ALA A 15 -8.20 1.27 -5.85
CA ALA A 15 -6.94 1.51 -5.16
C ALA A 15 -7.12 2.62 -4.13
N GLU A 16 -6.57 2.39 -2.96
CA GLU A 16 -6.62 3.30 -1.83
C GLU A 16 -5.21 3.51 -1.27
N VAL A 17 -4.93 4.75 -0.90
CA VAL A 17 -3.62 5.17 -0.40
C VAL A 17 -3.77 5.53 1.07
N CYS A 18 -3.16 4.71 1.93
CA CYS A 18 -3.06 4.96 3.36
C CYS A 18 -1.74 5.72 3.67
N PRO A 19 -1.57 6.25 4.88
CA PRO A 19 -0.36 6.99 5.26
C PRO A 19 0.95 6.19 5.12
N ASP A 20 0.92 4.89 5.36
CA ASP A 20 2.08 4.00 5.44
C ASP A 20 2.03 2.80 4.46
N HIS A 21 0.87 2.51 3.87
CA HIS A 21 0.69 1.43 2.89
C HIS A 21 -0.33 1.78 1.79
N ILE A 22 -0.45 0.92 0.78
CA ILE A 22 -1.41 1.08 -0.33
C ILE A 22 -2.14 -0.24 -0.54
N HIS A 23 -3.48 -0.17 -0.56
CA HIS A 23 -4.34 -1.28 -0.95
C HIS A 23 -4.73 -1.15 -2.42
N MET A 24 -4.63 -2.22 -3.20
CA MET A 24 -5.00 -2.22 -4.62
C MET A 24 -5.70 -3.51 -5.02
N LEU A 25 -6.82 -3.36 -5.73
CA LEU A 25 -7.49 -4.42 -6.44
C LEU A 25 -7.16 -4.31 -7.93
N VAL A 26 -6.49 -5.33 -8.47
CA VAL A 26 -5.95 -5.30 -9.84
C VAL A 26 -6.32 -6.56 -10.62
N GLU A 27 -6.61 -6.38 -11.91
CA GLU A 27 -6.78 -7.46 -12.88
C GLU A 27 -5.45 -7.64 -13.62
N ILE A 28 -4.69 -8.67 -13.25
CA ILE A 28 -3.38 -9.00 -13.85
C ILE A 28 -3.58 -10.07 -14.93
N PRO A 29 -3.06 -9.86 -16.16
CA PRO A 29 -3.09 -10.89 -17.20
C PRO A 29 -2.38 -12.18 -16.74
N PRO A 30 -2.92 -13.38 -17.01
CA PRO A 30 -2.38 -14.65 -16.49
C PRO A 30 -0.96 -14.96 -17.00
N LYS A 31 -0.54 -14.35 -18.12
CA LYS A 31 0.83 -14.43 -18.64
C LYS A 31 1.87 -13.66 -17.81
N MET A 32 1.43 -12.83 -16.87
CA MET A 32 2.29 -11.97 -16.06
C MET A 32 2.38 -12.50 -14.63
N SER A 33 3.61 -12.68 -14.15
CA SER A 33 3.84 -12.98 -12.74
C SER A 33 3.44 -11.81 -11.85
N VAL A 34 2.66 -12.11 -10.80
CA VAL A 34 2.29 -11.15 -9.73
C VAL A 34 3.54 -10.53 -9.11
N ALA A 35 4.54 -11.36 -8.75
CA ALA A 35 5.79 -10.89 -8.16
C ALA A 35 6.53 -9.94 -9.09
N GLY A 36 6.54 -10.24 -10.40
CA GLY A 36 7.17 -9.38 -11.41
C GLY A 36 6.45 -8.03 -11.56
N TYR A 37 5.12 -8.03 -11.54
CA TYR A 37 4.32 -6.81 -11.57
C TYR A 37 4.56 -5.94 -10.33
N ILE A 38 4.49 -6.51 -9.13
CA ILE A 38 4.70 -5.79 -7.87
C ILE A 38 6.14 -5.26 -7.78
N GLY A 39 7.14 -6.05 -8.18
CA GLY A 39 8.53 -5.61 -8.23
C GLY A 39 8.73 -4.40 -9.14
N PHE A 40 8.13 -4.43 -10.33
CA PHE A 40 8.12 -3.28 -11.24
C PHE A 40 7.43 -2.06 -10.62
N LEU A 41 6.26 -2.26 -10.02
CA LEU A 41 5.45 -1.19 -9.45
C LEU A 41 6.19 -0.48 -8.32
N LYS A 42 6.71 -1.25 -7.34
CA LYS A 42 7.48 -0.72 -6.21
C LYS A 42 8.78 -0.06 -6.65
N GLY A 43 9.51 -0.67 -7.59
CA GLY A 43 10.77 -0.13 -8.09
C GLY A 43 10.60 1.20 -8.84
N LYS A 44 9.71 1.24 -9.84
CA LYS A 44 9.50 2.46 -10.65
C LYS A 44 8.83 3.57 -9.85
N SER A 45 7.87 3.24 -8.98
CA SER A 45 7.25 4.27 -8.12
C SER A 45 8.25 4.89 -7.16
N SER A 46 9.12 4.11 -6.52
CA SER A 46 10.18 4.64 -5.65
C SER A 46 11.04 5.66 -6.39
N LEU A 47 11.49 5.32 -7.60
CA LEU A 47 12.30 6.21 -8.42
C LEU A 47 11.56 7.52 -8.74
N MET A 48 10.31 7.44 -9.18
CA MET A 48 9.50 8.62 -9.52
C MET A 48 9.22 9.51 -8.30
N ILE A 49 8.99 8.91 -7.12
CA ILE A 49 8.77 9.64 -5.87
C ILE A 49 10.03 10.39 -5.47
N PHE A 50 11.19 9.75 -5.49
CA PHE A 50 12.46 10.42 -5.15
C PHE A 50 12.86 11.50 -6.17
N GLN A 51 12.49 11.33 -7.44
CA GLN A 51 12.70 12.37 -8.47
C GLN A 51 11.80 13.58 -8.24
N ARG A 52 10.52 13.36 -7.88
CA ARG A 52 9.55 14.44 -7.67
C ARG A 52 9.74 15.14 -6.32
N HIS A 53 10.14 14.40 -5.30
CA HIS A 53 10.29 14.89 -3.94
C HIS A 53 11.71 14.67 -3.44
N GLY A 54 12.63 15.53 -3.87
CA GLY A 54 14.06 15.45 -3.53
C GLY A 54 14.34 15.42 -2.02
N ASN A 55 13.48 16.06 -1.21
CA ASN A 55 13.61 16.09 0.25
C ASN A 55 13.44 14.70 0.89
N LEU A 56 12.62 13.81 0.31
CA LEU A 56 12.47 12.44 0.81
C LEU A 56 13.76 11.64 0.68
N LYS A 57 14.63 11.96 -0.28
CA LYS A 57 15.92 11.28 -0.47
C LYS A 57 16.81 11.35 0.78
N TYR A 58 16.69 12.42 1.56
CA TYR A 58 17.44 12.61 2.81
C TYR A 58 16.81 11.87 3.99
N LYS A 59 15.46 11.81 4.04
CA LYS A 59 14.73 11.05 5.07
C LYS A 59 14.91 9.53 4.92
N TYR A 60 14.97 9.04 3.68
CA TYR A 60 15.12 7.62 3.37
C TYR A 60 16.53 7.36 2.79
N GLY A 61 17.59 7.58 3.57
CA GLY A 61 18.99 7.59 3.09
C GLY A 61 19.46 6.39 2.26
N ASN A 62 18.79 5.23 2.35
CA ASN A 62 19.03 4.05 1.52
C ASN A 62 18.22 4.03 0.19
N ARG A 63 17.47 5.09 -0.10
CA ARG A 63 16.53 5.24 -1.22
C ARG A 63 15.51 4.10 -1.32
N SER A 64 15.12 3.50 -0.19
CA SER A 64 14.04 2.52 -0.14
C SER A 64 12.76 3.21 0.31
N PHE A 65 11.80 3.37 -0.58
CA PHE A 65 10.48 3.94 -0.23
C PHE A 65 9.54 2.86 0.31
N TRP A 66 9.57 1.66 -0.26
CA TRP A 66 8.74 0.53 0.16
C TRP A 66 9.51 -0.45 1.04
N CYS A 67 8.79 -1.16 1.91
CA CYS A 67 9.28 -2.36 2.58
C CYS A 67 9.62 -3.46 1.56
N ARG A 68 10.47 -4.42 1.93
CA ARG A 68 10.81 -5.56 1.04
C ARG A 68 9.60 -6.44 0.73
N GLY A 69 8.78 -6.72 1.74
CA GLY A 69 7.58 -7.55 1.62
C GLY A 69 6.44 -6.90 0.84
N TYR A 70 5.46 -7.72 0.47
CA TYR A 70 4.15 -7.32 -0.02
C TYR A 70 3.16 -8.45 0.31
N TYR A 71 1.89 -8.11 0.47
CA TYR A 71 0.82 -9.09 0.62
C TYR A 71 0.05 -9.21 -0.70
N VAL A 72 -0.39 -10.41 -1.03
CA VAL A 72 -1.28 -10.66 -2.16
C VAL A 72 -2.24 -11.78 -1.81
N ASP A 73 -3.51 -11.57 -2.15
CA ASP A 73 -4.52 -12.62 -2.15
C ASP A 73 -5.29 -12.59 -3.47
N THR A 74 -5.77 -13.77 -3.88
CA THR A 74 -6.57 -13.93 -5.09
C THR A 74 -8.04 -13.71 -4.77
N ALA A 75 -8.56 -12.57 -5.20
CA ALA A 75 -9.98 -12.33 -5.20
C ALA A 75 -10.66 -13.13 -6.33
N GLY A 76 -11.49 -14.11 -5.96
CA GLY A 76 -12.37 -14.80 -6.92
C GLY A 76 -13.40 -13.85 -7.55
N LYS A 77 -14.20 -14.33 -8.51
CA LYS A 77 -15.17 -13.53 -9.30
C LYS A 77 -16.25 -12.76 -8.52
N ASN A 78 -16.29 -12.81 -7.19
CA ASN A 78 -17.41 -12.28 -6.41
C ASN A 78 -17.14 -10.87 -5.88
N THR A 79 -17.47 -9.86 -6.68
CA THR A 79 -17.22 -8.44 -6.45
C THR A 79 -17.72 -7.91 -5.10
N LYS A 80 -18.85 -8.44 -4.58
CA LYS A 80 -19.39 -8.04 -3.27
C LYS A 80 -18.46 -8.37 -2.11
N LYS A 81 -17.89 -9.58 -2.11
CA LYS A 81 -16.95 -10.00 -1.07
C LYS A 81 -15.67 -9.18 -1.10
N ILE A 82 -15.26 -8.72 -2.29
CA ILE A 82 -14.05 -7.90 -2.45
C ILE A 82 -14.28 -6.50 -1.87
N ALA A 83 -15.44 -5.89 -2.14
CA ALA A 83 -15.80 -4.61 -1.56
C ALA A 83 -15.94 -4.68 -0.03
N GLU A 84 -16.60 -5.73 0.49
CA GLU A 84 -16.66 -5.98 1.94
C GLU A 84 -15.29 -6.21 2.56
N TYR A 85 -14.39 -6.93 1.88
CA TYR A 85 -13.02 -7.15 2.34
C TYR A 85 -12.25 -5.83 2.48
N ILE A 86 -12.29 -4.95 1.47
CA ILE A 86 -11.61 -3.65 1.51
C ILE A 86 -12.19 -2.78 2.64
N GLN A 87 -13.51 -2.75 2.79
CA GLN A 87 -14.18 -2.02 3.88
C GLN A 87 -13.83 -2.56 5.27
N ASN A 88 -13.65 -3.88 5.40
CA ASN A 88 -13.26 -4.48 6.68
C ASN A 88 -11.78 -4.24 6.98
N GLN A 89 -10.89 -4.30 5.99
CA GLN A 89 -9.48 -3.95 6.16
C GLN A 89 -9.33 -2.49 6.62
N LEU A 90 -10.08 -1.56 6.02
CA LEU A 90 -10.16 -0.17 6.48
C LEU A 90 -10.55 -0.03 7.97
N LYS A 91 -11.53 -0.82 8.43
CA LYS A 91 -11.95 -0.81 9.83
C LYS A 91 -10.89 -1.40 10.74
N GLU A 92 -10.24 -2.48 10.34
CA GLU A 92 -9.15 -3.10 11.09
C GLU A 92 -7.94 -2.16 11.20
N ASP A 93 -7.58 -1.48 10.10
CA ASP A 93 -6.52 -0.47 10.07
C ASP A 93 -6.88 0.71 10.99
N GLN A 94 -8.11 1.23 10.92
CA GLN A 94 -8.58 2.30 11.83
C GLN A 94 -8.56 1.90 13.31
N LEU A 95 -8.94 0.65 13.63
CA LEU A 95 -8.88 0.12 14.99
C LEU A 95 -7.44 -0.04 15.47
N THR A 96 -6.56 -0.52 14.60
CA THR A 96 -5.13 -0.67 14.89
C THR A 96 -4.45 0.69 15.11
N ASP A 97 -4.78 1.68 14.30
CA ASP A 97 -4.33 3.07 14.46
C ASP A 97 -4.85 3.67 15.78
N GLN A 98 -6.11 3.41 16.17
CA GLN A 98 -6.63 3.86 17.47
C GLN A 98 -5.96 3.15 18.66
N MET A 99 -5.61 1.88 18.55
CA MET A 99 -4.91 1.14 19.61
C MET A 99 -3.47 1.61 19.76
N THR A 100 -2.75 1.81 18.66
CA THR A 100 -1.38 2.34 18.68
C THR A 100 -1.33 3.77 19.21
N LEU A 101 -2.31 4.63 18.88
CA LEU A 101 -2.45 5.96 19.49
C LEU A 101 -2.66 5.91 21.02
N LYS A 102 -3.39 4.90 21.53
CA LYS A 102 -3.55 4.68 22.97
C LYS A 102 -2.26 4.20 23.65
N GLU A 103 -1.45 3.38 22.99
CA GLU A 103 -0.17 2.93 23.52
C GLU A 103 0.89 4.04 23.55
N TYR A 104 0.77 5.06 22.70
CA TYR A 104 1.60 6.27 22.74
C TYR A 104 1.17 7.29 23.82
N MET A 105 0.00 7.12 24.44
CA MET A 105 -0.33 7.84 25.67
C MET A 105 0.33 7.14 26.85
N ASP A 106 1.47 7.68 27.29
CA ASP A 106 2.22 7.19 28.44
C ASP A 106 1.29 7.05 29.66
N PRO A 107 1.02 5.83 30.17
CA PRO A 107 0.16 5.64 31.34
C PRO A 107 0.76 6.23 32.63
N LEU A 108 2.02 6.68 32.61
CA LEU A 108 2.71 7.37 33.70
C LEU A 108 2.72 8.90 33.56
N ALA A 109 2.13 9.47 32.51
CA ALA A 109 1.91 10.91 32.41
C ALA A 109 0.79 11.33 33.38
N GLY A 110 1.13 11.37 34.68
CA GLY A 110 0.25 11.84 35.74
C GLY A 110 -0.20 13.28 35.46
N ASN A 111 -1.50 13.51 35.64
CA ASN A 111 -2.07 14.86 35.69
C ASN A 111 -1.29 15.68 36.74
N LYS A 112 -0.71 16.80 36.29
CA LYS A 112 -0.32 17.90 37.17
C LYS A 112 -1.49 18.86 37.31
#